data_AF-A0A1H0TNV8-F1
#
_entry.id   AF-A0A1H0TNV8-F1
#
_cell.length_a   1.000
_cell.length_b   1.000
_cell.length_c   1.000
_cell.angle_alpha   90.00
_cell.angle_beta   90.00
_cell.angle_gamma   90.00
#
_symmetry.space_group_name_H-M   'P 1'
#
loop_
_entity.id
_entity.type
_entity.pdbx_description
1 polymer ?
#
loop_
_entity_poly.entity_id
_entity_poly.type
_entity_poly.pdbx_seq_one_letter_code
_entity_poly.pdbx_strand_id
1 'polypeptide(L)'
;MQGTIRSALAASCLIFISGCDQTPSQSAPALQQRISTLCALDAINGSQDLVVQSKTQTVDFRGWAVDSERKTVPGNLNLVLTNKQGHAYAFAHAQRNSRPDVVKAFNEASYLQSGYRVLADVSSLANDTYMISLQMPTEDSVITCRTRKVLLLKQ
;
A
#
# COMPACT_ATOMS: atom_id res chain seq x y z
N MET A 1 -27.28 37.38 -79.08
CA MET A 1 -27.51 38.48 -78.12
C MET A 1 -26.96 37.99 -76.78
N GLN A 2 -25.76 38.41 -76.37
CA GLN A 2 -25.50 39.58 -75.48
C GLN A 2 -26.47 39.59 -74.27
N GLY A 3 -26.06 39.60 -73.01
CA GLY A 3 -24.77 39.96 -72.43
C GLY A 3 -24.58 39.49 -70.98
N THR A 4 -23.38 39.77 -70.51
CA THR A 4 -22.72 39.52 -69.22
C THR A 4 -23.30 40.37 -68.06
N ILE A 5 -23.09 39.92 -66.81
CA ILE A 5 -22.53 40.72 -65.69
C ILE A 5 -22.02 39.78 -64.59
N ARG A 6 -20.91 40.20 -63.98
CA ARG A 6 -20.00 39.55 -63.04
C ARG A 6 -20.49 39.64 -61.59
N SER A 7 -20.06 38.73 -60.72
CA SER A 7 -19.59 39.07 -59.36
C SER A 7 -18.81 37.90 -58.74
N ALA A 8 -17.69 38.26 -58.12
CA ALA A 8 -16.67 37.40 -57.56
C ALA A 8 -17.13 36.72 -56.25
N LEU A 9 -16.67 35.48 -56.03
CA LEU A 9 -16.73 34.84 -54.72
C LEU A 9 -15.33 34.39 -54.33
N ALA A 10 -15.00 34.73 -53.09
CA ALA A 10 -13.69 34.74 -52.48
C ALA A 10 -13.07 33.34 -52.34
N ALA A 11 -11.76 33.27 -52.56
CA ALA A 11 -10.94 32.14 -52.17
C ALA A 11 -10.89 32.04 -50.64
N SER A 12 -11.41 30.93 -50.10
CA SER A 12 -11.26 30.56 -48.69
C SER A 12 -10.30 29.39 -48.60
N CYS A 13 -9.10 29.65 -48.06
CA CYS A 13 -8.20 28.62 -47.58
C CYS A 13 -8.82 27.90 -46.38
N LEU A 14 -8.99 26.58 -46.47
CA LEU A 14 -9.17 25.73 -45.29
C LEU A 14 -8.01 24.74 -45.25
N ILE A 15 -7.07 25.04 -44.36
CA ILE A 15 -5.98 24.17 -43.94
C ILE A 15 -6.62 23.15 -42.99
N PHE A 16 -6.90 21.93 -43.47
CA PHE A 16 -7.22 20.82 -42.56
C PHE A 16 -5.91 20.27 -42.01
N ILE A 17 -5.64 20.73 -40.80
CA ILE A 17 -4.62 20.26 -39.86
C ILE A 17 -4.70 18.74 -39.78
N SER A 18 -3.55 18.08 -39.92
CA SER A 18 -3.38 16.64 -39.67
C SER A 18 -4.06 16.25 -38.35
N GLY A 19 -5.13 15.47 -38.43
CA GLY A 19 -5.73 14.82 -37.28
C GLY A 19 -4.74 13.80 -36.73
N CYS A 20 -3.98 14.19 -35.71
CA CYS A 20 -3.23 13.26 -34.90
C CYS A 20 -4.22 12.36 -34.17
N ASP A 21 -4.13 11.07 -34.48
CA ASP A 21 -4.75 9.95 -33.79
C ASP A 21 -4.77 10.19 -32.27
N GLN A 22 -5.95 10.43 -31.71
CA GLN A 22 -6.17 10.34 -30.27
C GLN A 22 -6.73 8.95 -29.98
N THR A 23 -5.84 7.96 -29.98
CA THR A 23 -6.13 6.70 -29.30
C THR A 23 -6.33 7.03 -27.81
N PRO A 24 -7.50 6.79 -27.22
CA PRO A 24 -7.68 6.99 -25.79
C PRO A 24 -6.74 6.01 -25.08
N SER A 25 -5.65 6.53 -24.53
CA SER A 25 -4.79 5.77 -23.64
C SER A 25 -5.62 5.43 -22.41
N GLN A 26 -6.17 4.21 -22.37
CA GLN A 26 -6.82 3.66 -21.19
C GLN A 26 -5.74 3.53 -20.10
N SER A 27 -5.64 4.55 -19.24
CA SER A 27 -4.85 4.47 -18.02
C SER A 27 -5.41 3.33 -17.18
N ALA A 28 -4.53 2.45 -16.70
CA ALA A 28 -4.92 1.42 -15.75
C ALA A 28 -5.63 2.07 -14.54
N PRO A 29 -6.70 1.47 -14.01
CA PRO A 29 -7.41 2.03 -12.87
C PRO A 29 -6.45 2.16 -11.68
N ALA A 30 -6.53 3.29 -10.97
CA ALA A 30 -5.72 3.55 -9.79
C ALA A 30 -6.08 2.57 -8.66
N LEU A 31 -5.07 2.01 -7.99
CA LEU A 31 -5.26 1.12 -6.83
C LEU A 31 -6.00 1.86 -5.70
N GLN A 32 -7.09 1.25 -5.21
CA GLN A 32 -7.88 1.81 -4.13
C GLN A 32 -7.14 1.71 -2.79
N GLN A 33 -7.10 2.79 -2.02
CA GLN A 33 -6.58 2.77 -0.65
C GLN A 33 -7.71 2.44 0.32
N ARG A 34 -7.51 1.41 1.14
CA ARG A 34 -8.46 0.97 2.19
C ARG A 34 -7.79 0.99 3.55
N ILE A 35 -8.58 1.13 4.60
CA ILE A 35 -8.10 1.11 5.98
C ILE A 35 -8.70 -0.09 6.69
N SER A 36 -7.86 -0.91 7.30
CA SER A 36 -8.30 -1.89 8.30
C SER A 36 -8.09 -1.33 9.69
N THR A 37 -9.05 -1.57 10.57
CA THR A 37 -8.99 -1.22 11.99
C THR A 37 -8.60 -2.42 12.87
N LEU A 38 -8.45 -3.61 12.27
CA LEU A 38 -8.17 -4.86 12.98
C LEU A 38 -6.78 -5.40 12.60
N CYS A 39 -5.82 -5.08 13.44
CA CYS A 39 -4.51 -5.71 13.47
C CYS A 39 -3.85 -5.52 14.85
N ALA A 40 -2.82 -6.31 15.11
CA ALA A 40 -1.87 -6.05 16.18
C ALA A 40 -0.47 -6.42 15.72
N LEU A 41 0.51 -5.64 16.20
CA LEU A 41 1.89 -6.08 16.28
C LEU A 41 2.10 -6.54 17.72
N ASP A 42 2.24 -7.85 17.91
CA ASP A 42 2.31 -8.47 19.22
C ASP A 42 3.72 -8.30 19.81
N ALA A 43 4.76 -8.53 19.00
CA ALA A 43 6.14 -8.47 19.45
C ALA A 43 7.13 -7.94 18.39
N ILE A 44 8.20 -7.31 18.90
CA ILE A 44 9.40 -6.91 18.14
C ILE A 44 10.61 -7.50 18.86
N ASN A 45 11.35 -8.39 18.22
CA ASN A 45 12.43 -9.18 18.85
C ASN A 45 11.98 -9.86 20.16
N GLY A 46 10.73 -10.30 20.23
CA GLY A 46 10.12 -10.89 21.42
C GLY A 46 9.61 -9.90 22.48
N SER A 47 9.95 -8.60 22.39
CA SER A 47 9.41 -7.59 23.32
C SER A 47 7.97 -7.20 22.98
N GLN A 48 7.14 -7.14 24.02
CA GLN A 48 5.74 -6.69 23.95
C GLN A 48 5.57 -5.20 24.27
N ASP A 49 6.66 -4.46 24.51
CA ASP A 49 6.60 -3.03 24.84
C ASP A 49 6.09 -2.17 23.69
N LEU A 50 5.50 -1.01 24.00
CA LEU A 50 5.03 -0.06 22.98
C LEU A 50 6.20 0.60 22.23
N VAL A 51 7.34 0.79 22.87
CA VAL A 51 8.54 1.35 22.28
C VAL A 51 9.66 0.33 22.43
N VAL A 52 10.15 -0.22 21.33
CA VAL A 52 11.20 -1.24 21.33
C VAL A 52 12.47 -0.64 20.74
N GLN A 53 13.57 -0.75 21.50
CA GLN A 53 14.89 -0.38 21.00
C GLN A 53 15.53 -1.59 20.33
N SER A 54 16.15 -1.39 19.17
CA SER A 54 16.89 -2.44 18.47
C SER A 54 18.13 -1.88 17.80
N LYS A 55 19.11 -2.77 17.60
CA LYS A 55 20.24 -2.51 16.71
C LYS A 55 19.81 -2.48 15.24
N THR A 56 20.60 -1.83 14.40
CA THR A 56 20.49 -1.85 12.94
C THR A 56 20.96 -3.20 12.39
N GLN A 57 20.12 -4.22 12.56
CA GLN A 57 20.34 -5.61 12.13
C GLN A 57 19.00 -6.23 11.71
N THR A 58 18.92 -7.55 11.50
CA THR A 58 17.62 -8.20 11.30
C THR A 58 16.74 -8.08 12.56
N VAL A 59 15.50 -7.62 12.38
CA VAL A 59 14.49 -7.48 13.44
C VAL A 59 13.29 -8.38 13.13
N ASP A 60 12.85 -9.13 14.14
CA ASP A 60 11.71 -10.06 14.07
C ASP A 60 10.42 -9.39 14.54
N PHE A 61 9.48 -9.19 13.61
CA PHE A 61 8.16 -8.61 13.87
C PHE A 61 7.11 -9.71 13.79
N ARG A 62 6.26 -9.81 14.81
CA ARG A 62 5.19 -10.82 14.88
C ARG A 62 3.86 -10.20 15.29
N GLY A 63 2.78 -10.65 14.67
CA GLY A 63 1.46 -10.11 14.95
C GLY A 63 0.34 -10.83 14.23
N TRP A 64 -0.78 -10.12 14.05
CA TRP A 64 -1.88 -10.53 13.19
C TRP A 64 -2.51 -9.33 12.48
N ALA A 65 -3.09 -9.56 11.30
CA ALA A 65 -3.79 -8.53 10.54
C ALA A 65 -4.80 -9.14 9.56
N VAL A 66 -5.92 -8.43 9.42
CA VAL A 66 -7.07 -8.82 8.58
C VAL A 66 -7.62 -7.62 7.81
N ASP A 67 -8.37 -7.88 6.75
CA ASP A 67 -9.29 -6.89 6.18
C ASP A 67 -10.54 -6.83 7.07
N SER A 68 -10.67 -5.76 7.86
CA SER A 68 -11.80 -5.60 8.78
C SER A 68 -13.14 -5.37 8.07
N GLU A 69 -13.12 -4.82 6.86
CA GLU A 69 -14.33 -4.47 6.12
C GLU A 69 -14.89 -5.69 5.38
N ARG A 70 -14.03 -6.46 4.73
CA ARG A 70 -14.43 -7.67 3.99
C ARG A 70 -14.40 -8.94 4.82
N LYS A 71 -13.88 -8.88 6.04
CA LYS A 71 -13.67 -10.04 6.93
C LYS A 71 -12.86 -11.14 6.24
N THR A 72 -11.76 -10.75 5.61
CA THR A 72 -10.84 -11.66 4.93
C THR A 72 -9.42 -11.49 5.43
N VAL A 73 -8.55 -12.42 5.03
CA VAL A 73 -7.13 -12.44 5.35
C VAL A 73 -6.36 -12.41 4.03
N PRO A 74 -5.94 -11.23 3.55
CA PRO A 74 -5.08 -11.15 2.36
C PRO A 74 -3.81 -11.98 2.55
N GLY A 75 -3.40 -12.73 1.52
CA GLY A 75 -2.24 -13.63 1.60
C GLY A 75 -0.93 -12.86 1.75
N ASN A 76 -0.80 -11.74 1.04
CA ASN A 76 0.38 -10.87 1.10
C ASN A 76 0.24 -9.84 2.22
N LEU A 77 1.35 -9.58 2.91
CA LEU A 77 1.48 -8.53 3.91
C LEU A 77 2.89 -7.96 3.88
N ASN A 78 2.96 -6.64 3.92
CA ASN A 78 4.20 -5.87 4.04
C ASN A 78 4.22 -5.17 5.40
N LEU A 79 5.34 -5.22 6.09
CA LEU A 79 5.64 -4.34 7.21
C LEU A 79 6.22 -3.04 6.66
N VAL A 80 5.68 -1.90 7.05
CA VAL A 80 6.18 -0.58 6.63
C VAL A 80 6.70 0.18 7.83
N LEU A 81 7.99 0.53 7.79
CA LEU A 81 8.64 1.41 8.74
C LEU A 81 8.70 2.83 8.16
N THR A 82 8.15 3.80 8.87
CA THR A 82 8.18 5.22 8.44
C THR A 82 8.93 6.05 9.47
N ASN A 83 10.01 6.70 9.06
CA ASN A 83 10.79 7.58 9.94
C ASN A 83 10.08 8.93 10.16
N LYS A 84 10.66 9.79 11.01
CA LYS A 84 10.07 11.10 11.35
C LYS A 84 10.00 12.06 10.15
N GLN A 85 10.85 11.88 9.15
CA GLN A 85 10.88 12.66 7.92
C GLN A 85 9.85 12.15 6.88
N GLY A 86 9.12 11.08 7.19
CA GLY A 86 8.11 10.50 6.32
C GLY A 86 8.65 9.51 5.27
N HIS A 87 9.94 9.19 5.29
CA HIS A 87 10.50 8.16 4.42
C HIS A 87 10.01 6.78 4.88
N ALA A 88 9.42 6.04 3.95
CA ALA A 88 8.84 4.72 4.20
C ALA A 88 9.71 3.61 3.60
N TYR A 89 9.88 2.54 4.37
CA TYR A 89 10.64 1.34 4.01
C TYR A 89 9.72 0.14 4.16
N ALA A 90 9.46 -0.55 3.06
CA ALA A 90 8.56 -1.71 3.02
C ALA A 90 9.35 -3.01 3.03
N PHE A 91 8.95 -3.94 3.90
CA PHE A 91 9.50 -5.28 4.03
C PHE A 91 8.41 -6.28 3.65
N ALA A 92 8.58 -6.93 2.51
CA ALA A 92 7.63 -7.88 1.94
C ALA A 92 7.85 -9.32 2.48
N HIS A 93 7.10 -10.27 1.92
CA HIS A 93 7.24 -11.71 2.17
C HIS A 93 6.97 -12.12 3.63
N ALA A 94 5.97 -11.51 4.27
CA ALA A 94 5.49 -11.98 5.55
C ALA A 94 5.08 -13.46 5.50
N GLN A 95 5.53 -14.24 6.47
CA GLN A 95 5.09 -15.62 6.65
C GLN A 95 3.76 -15.61 7.41
N ARG A 96 2.68 -16.07 6.77
CA ARG A 96 1.37 -16.21 7.43
C ARG A 96 1.36 -17.43 8.35
N ASN A 97 0.62 -17.36 9.44
CA ASN A 97 0.46 -18.47 10.38
C ASN A 97 -0.92 -18.49 11.05
N SER A 98 -1.25 -19.64 11.61
CA SER A 98 -2.53 -19.87 12.29
C SER A 98 -2.66 -19.04 13.58
N ARG A 99 -3.86 -18.48 13.82
CA ARG A 99 -4.27 -17.70 15.00
C ARG A 99 -5.70 -18.08 15.46
N PRO A 100 -5.88 -19.25 16.08
CA PRO A 100 -7.17 -19.66 16.63
C PRO A 100 -7.70 -18.72 17.73
N ASP A 101 -6.79 -18.02 18.42
CA ASP A 101 -7.11 -16.99 19.41
C ASP A 101 -7.82 -15.79 18.77
N VAL A 102 -7.40 -15.36 17.57
CA VAL A 102 -8.06 -14.28 16.82
C VAL A 102 -9.43 -14.74 16.32
N VAL A 103 -9.54 -15.97 15.82
CA VAL A 103 -10.85 -16.57 15.45
C VAL A 103 -11.81 -16.54 16.63
N LYS A 104 -11.37 -16.96 17.81
CA LYS A 104 -12.19 -16.97 19.03
C LYS A 104 -12.57 -15.56 19.48
N ALA A 105 -11.64 -14.60 19.42
CA ALA A 105 -11.88 -13.24 19.88
C ALA A 105 -12.91 -12.49 19.02
N PHE A 106 -12.92 -12.75 17.70
CA PHE A 106 -13.80 -12.07 16.76
C PHE A 106 -14.99 -12.92 16.28
N ASN A 107 -15.06 -14.19 16.70
CA ASN A 107 -16.02 -15.18 16.20
C ASN A 107 -16.05 -15.23 14.65
N GLU A 108 -14.88 -15.22 14.03
CA GLU A 108 -14.72 -15.16 12.58
C GLU A 108 -13.71 -16.21 12.10
N ALA A 109 -14.21 -17.28 11.48
CA ALA A 109 -13.40 -18.42 11.06
C ALA A 109 -12.41 -18.06 9.95
N SER A 110 -12.75 -17.08 9.10
CA SER A 110 -11.86 -16.62 8.04
C SER A 110 -10.53 -16.04 8.58
N TYR A 111 -10.50 -15.62 9.85
CA TYR A 111 -9.32 -15.04 10.50
C TYR A 111 -8.27 -16.06 10.93
N LEU A 112 -8.47 -17.36 10.64
CA LEU A 112 -7.55 -18.41 11.07
C LEU A 112 -6.10 -18.15 10.63
N GLN A 113 -5.87 -17.68 9.40
CA GLN A 113 -4.51 -17.41 8.88
C GLN A 113 -4.06 -15.95 9.07
N SER A 114 -4.66 -15.22 10.01
CA SER A 114 -4.38 -13.80 10.23
C SER A 114 -3.01 -13.51 10.82
N GLY A 115 -2.31 -14.51 11.37
CA GLY A 115 -0.97 -14.36 11.94
C GLY A 115 0.05 -13.96 10.88
N TYR A 116 1.09 -13.25 11.30
CA TYR A 116 2.24 -12.99 10.45
C TYR A 116 3.55 -12.98 11.24
N ARG A 117 4.65 -13.27 10.52
CA ARG A 117 6.03 -13.00 10.91
C ARG A 117 6.79 -12.32 9.77
N VAL A 118 7.52 -11.25 10.09
CA VAL A 118 8.42 -10.55 9.17
C VAL A 118 9.81 -10.48 9.79
N LEU A 119 10.83 -10.94 9.06
CA LEU A 119 12.24 -10.73 9.39
C LEU A 119 12.74 -9.60 8.50
N ALA A 120 12.86 -8.39 9.07
CA ALA A 120 13.28 -7.21 8.34
C ALA A 120 14.75 -6.92 8.61
N ASP A 121 15.59 -6.94 7.57
CA ASP A 121 16.95 -6.43 7.66
C ASP A 121 16.93 -4.90 7.64
N VAL A 122 17.17 -4.28 8.79
CA VAL A 122 17.21 -2.82 8.95
C VAL A 122 18.64 -2.30 9.08
N SER A 123 19.65 -3.05 8.65
CA SER A 123 21.06 -2.65 8.72
C SER A 123 21.40 -1.38 7.94
N SER A 124 20.65 -1.10 6.87
CA SER A 124 20.81 0.11 6.05
C SER A 124 19.98 1.30 6.53
N LEU A 125 19.12 1.12 7.54
CA LEU A 125 18.28 2.18 8.07
C LEU A 125 19.06 3.08 9.03
N ALA A 126 18.73 4.37 9.03
CA ALA A 126 19.31 5.34 9.95
C ALA A 126 18.90 5.06 11.41
N ASN A 127 19.74 5.52 12.35
CA ASN A 127 19.37 5.58 13.75
C ASN A 127 18.26 6.62 13.97
N ASP A 128 17.00 6.16 13.93
CA ASP A 128 15.83 7.01 14.11
C ASP A 128 14.68 6.23 14.78
N THR A 129 13.59 6.94 15.03
CA THR A 129 12.31 6.41 15.46
C THR A 129 11.44 6.12 14.24
N TYR A 130 10.89 4.92 14.19
CA TYR A 130 10.05 4.44 13.11
C TYR A 130 8.65 4.12 13.63
N MET A 131 7.64 4.73 12.99
CA MET A 131 6.26 4.29 13.09
C MET A 131 6.07 3.04 12.26
N ILE A 132 5.20 2.14 12.73
CA ILE A 132 5.01 0.83 12.11
C ILE A 132 3.57 0.68 11.63
N SER A 133 3.42 0.36 10.34
CA SER A 133 2.14 -0.02 9.75
C SER A 133 2.25 -1.32 8.95
N LEU A 134 1.10 -1.93 8.67
CA LEU A 134 0.98 -3.14 7.87
C LEU A 134 0.20 -2.77 6.61
N GLN A 135 0.69 -3.23 5.46
CA GLN A 135 -0.01 -3.09 4.19
C GLN A 135 -0.32 -4.47 3.63
N MET A 136 -1.58 -4.71 3.31
CA MET A 136 -2.08 -5.95 2.72
C MET A 136 -2.56 -5.65 1.31
N PRO A 137 -1.70 -5.84 0.29
CA PRO A 137 -2.10 -5.63 -1.10
C PRO A 137 -3.04 -6.76 -1.57
N THR A 138 -3.99 -6.36 -2.40
CA THR A 138 -4.92 -7.23 -3.13
C THR A 138 -4.85 -6.86 -4.62
N GLU A 139 -5.74 -7.41 -5.45
CA GLU A 139 -5.77 -7.10 -6.89
C GLU A 139 -6.12 -5.64 -7.17
N ASP A 140 -7.07 -5.07 -6.43
CA ASP A 140 -7.65 -3.75 -6.70
C ASP A 140 -7.28 -2.70 -5.65
N SER A 141 -6.71 -3.13 -4.52
CA SER A 141 -6.56 -2.27 -3.36
C SER A 141 -5.36 -2.57 -2.48
N VAL A 142 -4.91 -1.56 -1.75
CA VAL A 142 -3.95 -1.69 -0.66
C VAL A 142 -4.65 -1.37 0.65
N ILE A 143 -4.73 -2.37 1.53
CA ILE A 143 -5.36 -2.23 2.84
C ILE A 143 -4.27 -1.89 3.86
N THR A 144 -4.36 -0.72 4.48
CA THR A 144 -3.40 -0.28 5.50
C THR A 144 -3.98 -0.47 6.91
N CYS A 145 -3.21 -1.06 7.81
CA CYS A 145 -3.51 -1.11 9.24
C CYS A 145 -2.36 -0.50 10.06
N ARG A 146 -2.66 0.49 10.89
CA ARG A 146 -1.66 1.16 11.73
C ARG A 146 -1.50 0.44 13.05
N THR A 147 -0.26 0.21 13.47
CA THR A 147 0.03 -0.36 14.78
C THR A 147 0.31 0.75 15.79
N ARG A 148 0.22 0.43 17.09
CA ARG A 148 0.56 1.40 18.17
C ARG A 148 2.02 1.34 18.61
N LYS A 149 2.80 0.39 18.07
CA LYS A 149 4.19 0.18 18.47
C LYS A 149 5.13 1.06 17.65
N VAL A 150 6.25 1.39 18.27
CA VAL A 150 7.32 2.22 17.71
C VAL A 150 8.63 1.46 17.82
N LEU A 151 9.43 1.50 16.76
CA LEU A 151 10.79 0.98 16.74
C LEU A 151 11.78 2.13 16.87
N LEU A 152 12.72 2.03 17.80
CA LEU A 152 13.84 2.97 17.92
C LEU A 152 15.13 2.25 17.52
N LEU A 153 15.69 2.65 16.38
CA LEU A 153 16.97 2.12 15.92
C LEU A 153 18.13 2.92 16.50
N LYS A 154 19.11 2.20 17.04
CA LYS A 154 20.38 2.72 17.57
C LYS A 154 21.49 1.76 17.15
N GLN A 155 22.73 2.25 17.07
CA GLN A 155 23.91 1.40 16.89
C GLN A 155 24.27 0.66 18.18
#